data_AF-A0A553Q5J5-F1
#
_entry.id   AF-A0A553Q5J5-F1
#
_cell.length_a   1.000
_cell.length_b   1.000
_cell.length_c   1.000
_cell.angle_alpha   90.00
_cell.angle_beta   90.00
_cell.angle_gamma   90.00
#
_symmetry.space_group_name_H-M   'P 1'
#
loop_
_entity.id
_entity.type
_entity.pdbx_description
1 polymer ?
#
loop_
_entity_poly.entity_id
_entity_poly.type
_entity_poly.pdbx_seq_one_letter_code
_entity_poly.pdbx_strand_id
1 'polypeptide(L)'
;MVFCQAHESCYLYLILSHFISPIQDTEIINTAVLTGRTVAIPVKVVSIEMNGAVTDVSTSVQCKSFNDDVVKVSMNCDYVFVNGKETRGSMNARVIFSYEHLSAPLELTVWVPKLPLKLELSDYRLSLIKGWRVPILPDRRTARDSDDDDEDERKVSRGCTLQYQRAQVKVLTQFHTTSTEGTNQMITMLGPDWLVDVTELVQDSLKVLDPRVAELVDRTVLVANELGTSTLK
;
A
#
# COMPACT_ATOMS: atom_id res chain seq x y z
N MET A 1 12.20 28.20 32.55
CA MET A 1 11.03 29.08 32.40
C MET A 1 11.30 29.93 31.17
N VAL A 2 10.72 29.59 30.02
CA VAL A 2 10.91 30.39 28.80
C VAL A 2 10.01 31.61 28.96
N PHE A 3 10.62 32.78 29.10
CA PHE A 3 9.89 34.05 29.14
C PHE A 3 9.38 34.32 27.74
N CYS A 4 8.06 34.31 27.57
CA CYS A 4 7.41 34.74 26.35
C CYS A 4 7.03 36.21 26.52
N GLN A 5 7.54 37.14 25.70
CA GLN A 5 7.14 38.54 25.79
C GLN A 5 5.78 38.75 25.10
N ALA A 6 5.08 39.84 25.45
CA ALA A 6 3.82 40.19 24.80
C ALA A 6 4.06 40.44 23.30
N HIS A 7 3.25 39.82 22.43
CA HIS A 7 3.40 39.74 20.96
C HIS A 7 4.46 38.75 20.42
N GLU A 8 4.98 37.84 21.25
CA GLU A 8 5.80 36.72 20.78
C GLU A 8 5.01 35.40 20.75
N SER A 9 5.36 34.53 19.80
CA SER A 9 4.84 33.15 19.75
C SER A 9 5.33 32.38 20.98
N CYS A 10 4.41 31.76 21.74
CA CYS A 10 4.76 31.04 22.97
C CYS A 10 4.78 29.53 22.81
N TYR A 11 3.95 29.01 21.92
CA TYR A 11 3.85 27.59 21.66
C TYR A 11 3.79 27.33 20.16
N LEU A 12 4.45 26.25 19.73
CA LEU A 12 4.38 25.74 18.37
C LEU A 12 3.60 24.43 18.40
N TYR A 13 2.55 24.33 17.59
CA TYR A 13 1.68 23.17 17.49
C TYR A 13 1.72 22.60 16.08
N LEU A 14 1.72 21.26 16.00
CA LEU A 14 1.68 20.52 14.75
C LEU A 14 0.30 19.90 14.59
N ILE A 15 -0.30 20.10 13.41
CA ILE A 15 -1.58 19.55 13.03
C ILE A 15 -1.32 18.58 11.88
N LEU A 16 -1.63 17.30 12.11
CA LEU A 16 -1.55 16.25 11.11
C LEU A 16 -2.92 16.09 10.50
N SER A 17 -3.02 16.15 9.18
CA SER A 17 -4.31 15.97 8.50
C SER A 17 -4.36 14.60 7.85
N HIS A 18 -5.20 13.70 8.39
CA HIS A 18 -5.45 12.41 7.76
C HIS A 18 -6.51 12.53 6.66
N PHE A 19 -6.18 12.05 5.47
CA PHE A 19 -7.19 11.48 4.58
C PHE A 19 -7.42 10.03 5.03
N ILE A 20 -8.41 9.86 5.93
CA ILE A 20 -9.17 8.62 6.15
C ILE A 20 -8.31 7.39 6.56
N SER A 21 -7.95 7.32 7.85
CA SER A 21 -7.76 6.04 8.57
C SER A 21 -7.92 6.28 10.08
N PRO A 22 -8.60 5.40 10.84
CA PRO A 22 -8.78 5.54 12.30
C PRO A 22 -7.56 5.11 13.13
N ILE A 23 -6.41 4.87 12.48
CA ILE A 23 -5.15 4.61 13.17
C ILE A 23 -4.67 5.95 13.74
N GLN A 24 -4.10 5.94 14.95
CA GLN A 24 -3.63 7.15 15.64
C GLN A 24 -2.90 8.08 14.67
N ASP A 25 -3.11 9.40 14.81
CA ASP A 25 -2.61 10.42 13.88
C ASP A 25 -1.07 10.45 13.72
N THR A 26 -0.34 9.55 14.38
CA THR A 26 1.11 9.46 14.43
C THR A 26 1.67 8.16 13.86
N GLU A 27 0.93 7.40 13.05
CA GLU A 27 1.42 6.14 12.45
C GLU A 27 1.53 6.19 10.91
N ILE A 28 2.65 5.68 10.37
CA ILE A 28 2.90 5.54 8.92
C ILE A 28 3.17 4.07 8.59
N ILE A 29 2.39 3.51 7.65
CA ILE A 29 2.64 2.19 7.09
C ILE A 29 3.39 2.34 5.77
N ASN A 30 4.64 1.89 5.70
CA ASN A 30 5.48 2.01 4.51
C ASN A 30 5.11 0.97 3.43
N THR A 31 3.96 1.17 2.78
CA THR A 31 3.53 0.38 1.62
C THR A 31 4.30 0.74 0.34
N ALA A 32 5.12 1.80 0.36
CA ALA A 32 5.98 2.21 -0.75
C ALA A 32 7.02 1.14 -1.09
N VAL A 33 7.43 0.31 -0.12
CA VAL A 33 8.32 -0.85 -0.36
C VAL A 33 7.69 -1.87 -1.31
N LEU A 34 6.35 -2.03 -1.26
CA LEU A 34 5.61 -2.99 -2.08
C LEU A 34 5.12 -2.40 -3.40
N THR A 35 4.68 -1.14 -3.36
CA THR A 35 3.99 -0.48 -4.49
C THR A 35 4.91 0.45 -5.30
N GLY A 36 6.06 0.86 -4.74
CA GLY A 36 6.89 1.93 -5.29
C GLY A 36 6.29 3.34 -5.19
N ARG A 37 5.11 3.50 -4.56
CA ARG A 37 4.43 4.80 -4.40
C ARG A 37 4.67 5.36 -3.01
N THR A 38 5.11 6.62 -2.93
CA THR A 38 5.41 7.29 -1.67
C THR A 38 4.16 7.45 -0.80
N VAL A 39 4.29 7.20 0.51
CA VAL A 39 3.25 7.47 1.50
C VAL A 39 3.64 8.72 2.27
N ALA A 40 2.74 9.70 2.36
CA ALA A 40 3.00 10.99 2.98
C ALA A 40 1.88 11.38 3.94
N ILE A 41 2.24 12.00 5.07
CA ILE A 41 1.33 12.64 6.01
C ILE A 41 1.56 14.15 5.92
N PRO A 42 0.54 14.94 5.51
CA PRO A 42 0.63 16.39 5.51
C PRO A 42 0.70 16.94 6.94
N VAL A 43 1.58 17.91 7.14
CA VAL A 43 1.84 18.59 8.40
C VAL A 43 1.54 20.07 8.23
N LYS A 44 0.75 20.62 9.14
CA LYS A 44 0.52 22.05 9.24
C LYS A 44 1.05 22.55 10.57
N VAL A 45 1.80 23.66 10.55
CA VAL A 45 2.43 24.22 11.75
C VAL A 45 1.75 25.54 12.11
N VAL A 46 1.27 25.63 13.34
CA VAL A 46 0.64 26.84 13.88
C VAL A 46 1.37 27.30 15.13
N SER A 47 1.51 28.61 15.30
CA SER A 47 1.95 29.21 16.55
C SER A 47 0.78 29.76 17.33
N ILE A 48 0.90 29.71 18.66
CA ILE A 48 -0.07 30.27 19.59
C ILE A 48 0.62 31.38 20.39
N GLU A 49 0.10 32.59 20.25
CA GLU A 49 0.55 33.77 20.98
C GLU A 49 -0.06 33.83 22.39
N MET A 50 0.51 34.67 23.27
CA MET A 50 0.03 34.83 24.65
C MET A 50 -1.40 35.38 24.78
N ASN A 51 -1.89 36.08 23.75
CA ASN A 51 -3.27 36.57 23.64
C ASN A 51 -4.26 35.48 23.18
N GLY A 52 -3.78 34.25 22.90
CA GLY A 52 -4.58 33.14 22.37
C GLY A 52 -4.80 33.17 20.86
N ALA A 53 -4.19 34.09 20.11
CA ALA A 53 -4.24 34.11 18.66
C ALA A 53 -3.48 32.91 18.09
N VAL A 54 -4.07 32.26 17.08
CA VAL A 54 -3.48 31.15 16.36
C VAL A 54 -3.09 31.62 14.97
N THR A 55 -1.81 31.53 14.64
CA THR A 55 -1.26 31.96 13.35
C THR A 55 -0.62 30.79 12.63
N ASP A 56 -0.87 30.69 11.32
CA ASP A 56 -0.22 29.69 10.46
C ASP A 56 1.20 30.14 10.14
N VAL A 57 2.18 29.33 10.55
CA VAL A 57 3.61 29.61 10.37
C VAL A 57 4.29 28.57 9.48
N SER A 58 3.50 27.74 8.77
CA SER A 58 4.00 26.61 7.98
C SER A 58 5.04 27.02 6.94
N THR A 59 4.91 28.20 6.32
CA THR A 59 5.84 28.71 5.30
C THR A 59 7.18 29.20 5.85
N SER A 60 7.28 29.40 7.15
CA SER A 60 8.42 30.03 7.82
C SER A 60 9.14 29.07 8.78
N VAL A 61 8.71 27.82 8.82
CA VAL A 61 9.27 26.78 9.67
C VAL A 61 10.50 26.14 9.01
N GLN A 62 11.45 25.69 9.83
CA GLN A 62 12.52 24.79 9.40
C GLN A 62 12.25 23.41 9.99
N CYS A 63 12.45 22.34 9.22
CA CYS A 63 12.23 20.98 9.68
C CYS A 63 13.45 20.10 9.40
N LYS A 64 13.66 19.12 10.29
CA LYS A 64 14.74 18.14 10.15
C LYS A 64 14.33 16.79 10.72
N SER A 65 14.49 15.73 9.94
CA SER A 65 14.33 14.37 10.46
C SER A 65 15.55 13.97 11.30
N PHE A 66 15.30 13.25 12.39
CA PHE A 66 16.38 12.68 13.20
C PHE A 66 17.06 11.48 12.49
N ASN A 67 16.31 10.78 11.63
CA ASN A 67 16.80 9.62 10.91
C ASN A 67 16.11 9.47 9.53
N ASP A 68 16.83 9.89 8.48
CA ASP A 68 16.35 9.85 7.09
C ASP A 68 16.20 8.42 6.52
N ASP A 69 16.77 7.41 7.18
CA ASP A 69 16.60 5.99 6.83
C ASP A 69 15.26 5.41 7.30
N VAL A 70 14.50 6.17 8.12
CA VAL A 70 13.22 5.76 8.71
C VAL A 70 12.07 6.65 8.25
N VAL A 71 12.24 7.97 8.30
CA VAL A 71 11.23 8.94 7.84
C VAL A 71 11.92 10.16 7.26
N LYS A 72 11.38 10.66 6.15
CA LYS A 72 11.87 11.87 5.49
C LYS A 72 10.88 13.01 5.66
N VAL A 73 11.37 14.24 5.52
CA VAL A 73 10.55 15.45 5.51
C VAL A 73 10.76 16.20 4.20
N SER A 74 9.70 16.82 3.70
CA SER A 74 9.72 17.74 2.56
C SER A 74 10.63 18.95 2.82
N MET A 75 11.14 19.58 1.75
CA MET A 75 11.99 20.78 1.87
C MET A 75 11.24 21.98 2.46
N ASN A 76 9.94 22.03 2.21
CA ASN A 76 8.98 23.05 2.61
C ASN A 76 8.20 22.67 3.88
N CYS A 77 8.53 21.55 4.51
CA CYS A 77 8.00 21.13 5.82
C CYS A 77 6.46 20.98 5.88
N ASP A 78 5.83 20.77 4.74
CA ASP A 78 4.38 20.64 4.56
C ASP A 78 3.90 19.19 4.61
N TYR A 79 4.80 18.22 4.47
CA TYR A 79 4.53 16.80 4.72
C TYR A 79 5.78 16.01 5.12
N VAL A 80 5.56 14.94 5.88
CA VAL A 80 6.53 13.87 6.16
C VAL A 80 6.19 12.65 5.32
N PHE A 81 7.19 11.89 4.88
CA PHE A 81 6.95 10.79 3.95
C PHE A 81 7.96 9.65 4.05
N VAL A 82 7.56 8.50 3.50
CA VAL A 82 8.40 7.34 3.23
C VAL A 82 8.33 7.01 1.74
N ASN A 83 9.46 6.63 1.14
CA ASN A 83 9.56 6.40 -0.30
C ASN A 83 9.92 4.96 -0.69
N GLY A 84 9.95 4.04 0.26
CA GLY A 84 10.20 2.63 0.04
C GLY A 84 11.69 2.27 -0.01
N LYS A 85 12.59 3.25 0.17
CA LYS A 85 14.03 3.00 0.35
C LYS A 85 14.40 2.78 1.81
N GLU A 86 13.50 3.12 2.73
CA GLU A 86 13.67 2.91 4.16
C GLU A 86 13.67 1.41 4.48
N THR A 87 14.78 0.91 5.00
CA THR A 87 14.96 -0.52 5.30
C THR A 87 14.53 -0.89 6.71
N ARG A 88 14.22 0.10 7.56
CA ARG A 88 13.88 -0.06 8.97
C ARG A 88 12.69 0.82 9.35
N GLY A 89 11.82 0.31 10.20
CA GLY A 89 10.81 1.09 10.92
C GLY A 89 11.33 1.57 12.27
N SER A 90 10.66 2.55 12.87
CA SER A 90 10.90 2.98 14.26
C SER A 90 9.59 3.26 14.99
N MET A 91 9.48 2.85 16.24
CA MET A 91 8.33 3.18 17.09
C MET A 91 8.36 4.64 17.59
N ASN A 92 9.54 5.27 17.58
CA ASN A 92 9.69 6.68 17.92
C ASN A 92 10.60 7.37 16.90
N ALA A 93 10.11 7.48 15.66
CA ALA A 93 10.73 8.31 14.63
C ALA A 93 10.45 9.78 14.95
N ARG A 94 11.49 10.60 15.03
CA ARG A 94 11.36 12.02 15.41
C ARG A 94 11.70 12.95 14.26
N VAL A 95 10.84 13.92 14.01
CA VAL A 95 11.08 15.05 13.10
C VAL A 95 10.94 16.33 13.90
N ILE A 96 11.95 17.19 13.88
CA ILE A 96 11.94 18.44 14.63
C ILE A 96 11.51 19.57 13.70
N PHE A 97 10.49 20.32 14.12
CA PHE A 97 10.05 21.56 13.48
C PHE A 97 10.47 22.74 14.35
N SER A 98 11.15 23.71 13.78
CA SER A 98 11.73 24.87 14.46
C SER A 98 11.21 26.16 13.82
N TYR A 99 10.70 27.06 14.66
CA TYR A 99 10.22 28.37 14.27
C TYR A 99 10.80 29.40 15.25
N GLU A 100 11.66 30.30 14.76
CA GLU A 100 12.37 31.29 15.58
C GLU A 100 13.10 30.62 16.78
N HIS A 101 12.62 30.83 18.00
CA HIS A 101 13.16 30.24 19.24
C HIS A 101 12.38 29.02 19.73
N LEU A 102 11.28 28.68 19.07
CA LEU A 102 10.43 27.55 19.39
C LEU A 102 10.86 26.30 18.61
N SER A 103 10.68 25.14 19.21
CA SER A 103 10.84 23.86 18.53
C SER A 103 9.80 22.87 19.02
N ALA A 104 9.15 22.19 18.08
CA ALA A 104 8.16 21.15 18.32
C ALA A 104 8.65 19.84 17.69
N PRO A 105 8.87 18.78 18.50
CA PRO A 105 9.12 17.44 17.97
C PRO A 105 7.82 16.79 17.52
N LEU A 106 7.84 16.20 16.33
CA LEU A 106 6.84 15.27 15.82
C LEU A 106 7.35 13.85 16.04
N GLU A 107 6.67 13.08 16.88
CA GLU A 107 6.97 11.67 17.14
C GLU A 107 5.99 10.79 16.34
N LEU A 108 6.54 9.85 15.57
CA LEU A 108 5.79 8.98 14.66
C LEU A 108 6.22 7.52 14.84
N THR A 109 5.28 6.60 14.64
CA THR A 109 5.57 5.18 14.46
C THR A 109 5.60 4.86 12.96
N VAL A 110 6.73 4.36 12.48
CA VAL A 110 6.89 3.90 11.10
C VAL A 110 6.92 2.37 11.08
N TRP A 111 5.98 1.77 10.37
CA TRP A 111 5.85 0.34 10.16
C TRP A 111 6.40 -0.06 8.78
N VAL A 112 7.21 -1.11 8.72
CA VAL A 112 7.76 -1.65 7.47
C VAL A 112 7.29 -3.09 7.22
N PRO A 113 7.01 -3.49 5.98
CA PRO A 113 6.61 -4.85 5.67
C PRO A 113 7.79 -5.82 5.84
N LYS A 114 7.51 -7.00 6.35
CA LYS A 114 8.48 -8.09 6.42
C LYS A 114 8.63 -8.74 5.05
N LEU A 115 9.88 -8.81 4.57
CA LEU A 115 10.24 -9.49 3.33
C LEU A 115 11.03 -10.77 3.65
N PRO A 116 10.90 -11.84 2.83
CA PRO A 116 10.02 -11.97 1.67
C PRO A 116 8.52 -12.08 2.05
N LEU A 117 7.64 -11.73 1.11
CA LEU A 117 6.19 -11.87 1.27
C LEU A 117 5.77 -13.35 1.28
N LYS A 118 4.70 -13.68 1.99
CA LYS A 118 4.12 -15.03 2.02
C LYS A 118 3.02 -15.14 0.97
N LEU A 119 3.20 -16.04 0.01
CA LEU A 119 2.18 -16.35 -0.99
C LEU A 119 1.34 -17.55 -0.53
N GLU A 120 0.02 -17.41 -0.58
CA GLU A 120 -0.94 -18.43 -0.22
C GLU A 120 -1.95 -18.64 -1.36
N LEU A 121 -2.17 -19.90 -1.74
CA LEU A 121 -3.14 -20.28 -2.77
C LEU A 121 -4.27 -21.07 -2.11
N SER A 122 -5.51 -20.84 -2.53
CA SER A 122 -6.64 -21.65 -2.04
C SER A 122 -6.50 -23.12 -2.46
N ASP A 123 -5.94 -23.36 -3.65
CA ASP A 123 -5.57 -24.69 -4.14
C ASP A 123 -4.32 -24.60 -5.03
N TYR A 124 -3.43 -25.57 -4.91
CA TYR A 124 -2.21 -25.70 -5.73
C TYR A 124 -2.39 -26.70 -6.88
N ARG A 125 -3.50 -27.45 -6.92
CA ARG A 125 -3.80 -28.47 -7.94
C ARG A 125 -5.15 -28.19 -8.58
N LEU A 126 -5.13 -27.35 -9.62
CA LEU A 126 -6.32 -27.03 -10.40
C LEU A 126 -6.73 -28.22 -11.28
N SER A 127 -7.71 -29.00 -10.82
CA SER A 127 -8.20 -30.16 -11.55
C SER A 127 -9.25 -29.78 -12.59
N LEU A 128 -9.37 -30.61 -13.64
CA LEU A 128 -10.42 -30.46 -14.65
C LEU A 128 -11.79 -30.70 -14.03
N ILE A 129 -12.74 -29.79 -14.26
CA ILE A 129 -14.13 -29.97 -13.84
C ILE A 129 -14.80 -30.97 -14.79
N LYS A 130 -14.97 -32.21 -14.32
CA LYS A 130 -15.61 -33.27 -15.11
C LYS A 130 -17.05 -32.88 -15.45
N GLY A 131 -17.45 -33.09 -16.71
CA GLY A 131 -18.81 -32.87 -17.17
C GLY A 131 -19.18 -31.40 -17.45
N TRP A 132 -18.26 -30.47 -17.24
CA TRP A 132 -18.49 -29.05 -17.53
C TRP A 132 -17.92 -28.67 -18.90
N ARG A 133 -18.76 -28.11 -19.76
CA ARG A 133 -18.39 -27.61 -21.09
C ARG A 133 -18.96 -26.22 -21.24
N VAL A 134 -18.10 -25.21 -21.37
CA VAL A 134 -18.55 -23.84 -21.58
C VAL A 134 -18.68 -23.60 -23.08
N PRO A 135 -19.87 -23.19 -23.57
CA PRO A 135 -20.03 -22.82 -24.95
C PRO A 135 -19.22 -21.56 -25.25
N ILE A 136 -18.41 -21.60 -26.31
CA ILE A 136 -17.73 -20.41 -26.81
C ILE A 136 -18.79 -19.51 -27.47
N LEU A 137 -19.18 -18.45 -26.77
CA LEU A 137 -20.06 -17.43 -27.31
C LEU A 137 -19.25 -16.54 -28.25
N PRO A 138 -19.72 -16.29 -29.49
CA PRO A 138 -19.08 -15.32 -30.36
C PRO A 138 -19.13 -13.93 -29.72
N ASP A 139 -18.00 -13.22 -29.75
CA ASP A 139 -17.86 -11.89 -29.16
C ASP A 139 -18.86 -10.92 -29.82
N ARG A 140 -19.79 -10.38 -29.02
CA ARG A 140 -20.97 -9.64 -29.50
C ARG A 140 -20.65 -8.16 -29.73
N ARG A 141 -19.45 -7.83 -30.21
CA ARG A 141 -18.98 -6.44 -30.41
C ARG A 141 -18.85 -5.99 -31.87
N THR A 142 -19.24 -6.80 -32.85
CA THR A 142 -19.44 -6.33 -34.24
C THR A 142 -20.65 -7.00 -34.88
N ALA A 143 -21.84 -6.48 -34.61
CA ALA A 143 -23.02 -6.75 -35.43
C ALA A 143 -23.82 -5.46 -35.56
N ARG A 144 -23.33 -4.57 -36.44
CA ARG A 144 -24.17 -3.56 -37.09
C ARG A 144 -24.62 -4.14 -38.42
N ASP A 145 -25.94 -4.28 -38.53
CA ASP A 145 -26.78 -4.48 -39.70
C ASP A 145 -26.19 -5.21 -40.92
N SER A 146 -26.64 -6.45 -41.07
CA SER A 146 -26.78 -7.08 -42.39
C SER A 146 -27.94 -8.06 -42.27
N ASP A 147 -29.16 -7.57 -42.48
CA ASP A 147 -30.30 -8.37 -42.90
C ASP A 147 -30.01 -8.80 -44.34
N ASP A 148 -29.56 -10.04 -44.53
CA ASP A 148 -29.76 -10.75 -45.80
C ASP A 148 -29.74 -12.26 -45.51
N ASP A 149 -30.82 -12.89 -45.96
CA ASP A 149 -31.14 -14.30 -45.85
C ASP A 149 -30.14 -15.15 -46.65
N ASP A 150 -29.34 -15.99 -45.97
CA ASP A 150 -28.66 -17.14 -46.59
C ASP A 150 -28.51 -18.27 -45.57
N GLU A 151 -29.28 -19.33 -45.76
CA GLU A 151 -29.59 -20.41 -44.80
C GLU A 151 -28.49 -21.48 -44.58
N ASP A 152 -27.27 -21.38 -45.14
CA ASP A 152 -26.37 -22.56 -45.15
C ASP A 152 -24.87 -22.38 -44.81
N GLU A 153 -24.41 -21.25 -44.25
CA GLU A 153 -22.95 -21.03 -44.12
C GLU A 153 -22.38 -20.53 -42.80
N ARG A 154 -23.05 -20.74 -41.67
CA ARG A 154 -22.41 -20.51 -40.36
C ARG A 154 -22.68 -21.63 -39.36
N LYS A 155 -22.06 -22.78 -39.61
CA LYS A 155 -21.46 -23.59 -38.54
C LYS A 155 -20.38 -22.75 -37.85
N VAL A 156 -20.76 -21.64 -37.18
CA VAL A 156 -19.91 -21.02 -36.15
C VAL A 156 -19.65 -22.17 -35.20
N SER A 157 -18.41 -22.64 -35.18
CA SER A 157 -17.99 -23.73 -34.32
C SER A 157 -18.43 -23.37 -32.90
N ARG A 158 -19.55 -23.95 -32.45
CA ARG A 158 -19.98 -24.00 -31.05
C ARG A 158 -19.00 -24.93 -30.35
N GLY A 159 -17.74 -24.50 -30.28
CA GLY A 159 -16.69 -25.22 -29.61
C GLY A 159 -17.02 -25.24 -28.13
N CYS A 160 -16.90 -26.41 -27.53
CA CYS A 160 -16.89 -26.55 -26.09
C CYS A 160 -15.43 -26.51 -25.67
N THR A 161 -15.07 -25.63 -24.75
CA THR A 161 -13.76 -25.71 -24.10
C THR A 161 -13.89 -26.41 -22.75
N LEU A 162 -12.81 -27.08 -22.37
CA LEU A 162 -12.65 -27.65 -21.04
C LEU A 162 -12.54 -26.52 -20.02
N GLN A 163 -13.01 -26.74 -18.80
CA GLN A 163 -12.84 -25.80 -17.69
C GLN A 163 -12.12 -26.47 -16.55
N TYR A 164 -11.05 -25.81 -16.09
CA TYR A 164 -10.33 -26.19 -14.89
C TYR A 164 -10.84 -25.41 -13.70
N GLN A 165 -10.59 -25.94 -12.50
CA GLN A 165 -10.82 -25.22 -11.25
C GLN A 165 -10.00 -23.92 -11.21
N ARG A 166 -10.43 -23.00 -10.34
CA ARG A 166 -9.77 -21.72 -10.11
C ARG A 166 -9.25 -21.68 -8.69
N ALA A 167 -8.13 -20.99 -8.46
CA ALA A 167 -7.62 -20.73 -7.13
C ALA A 167 -7.50 -19.23 -6.88
N GLN A 168 -7.82 -18.81 -5.65
CA GLN A 168 -7.53 -17.45 -5.20
C GLN A 168 -6.08 -17.37 -4.75
N VAL A 169 -5.43 -16.28 -5.16
CA VAL A 169 -4.10 -15.90 -4.71
C VAL A 169 -4.26 -14.90 -3.57
N LYS A 170 -3.57 -15.15 -2.46
CA LYS A 170 -3.38 -14.19 -1.38
C LYS A 170 -1.89 -13.95 -1.15
N VAL A 171 -1.53 -12.68 -1.02
CA VAL A 171 -0.18 -12.28 -0.63
C VAL A 171 -0.25 -11.63 0.73
N LEU A 172 0.45 -12.22 1.68
CA LEU A 172 0.40 -11.88 3.09
C LEU A 172 1.76 -11.38 3.56
N THR A 173 1.76 -10.40 4.47
CA THR A 173 2.98 -9.96 5.16
C THR A 173 2.67 -9.50 6.59
N GLN A 174 3.72 -9.36 7.38
CA GLN A 174 3.65 -8.78 8.71
C GLN A 174 4.32 -7.41 8.69
N PHE A 175 3.65 -6.42 9.25
CA PHE A 175 4.25 -5.10 9.47
C PHE A 175 4.95 -5.05 10.83
N HIS A 176 6.17 -4.54 10.84
CA HIS A 176 7.01 -4.48 12.02
C HIS A 176 7.75 -3.16 12.14
N THR A 177 8.24 -2.90 13.35
CA THR A 177 9.03 -1.72 13.68
C THR A 177 10.09 -2.07 14.71
N THR A 178 11.10 -1.22 14.88
CA THR A 178 12.12 -1.42 15.92
C THR A 178 11.95 -0.42 17.06
N SER A 179 12.17 -0.88 18.30
CA SER A 179 12.23 0.02 19.46
C SER A 179 13.51 0.85 19.43
N THR A 180 13.40 2.12 19.81
CA THR A 180 14.52 3.06 19.95
C THR A 180 15.39 2.78 21.19
N GLU A 181 14.94 1.95 22.14
CA GLU A 181 15.61 1.70 23.42
C GLU A 181 16.76 0.66 23.35
N GLY A 182 17.56 0.68 22.28
CA GLY A 182 18.83 -0.05 22.19
C GLY A 182 18.75 -1.58 22.13
N THR A 183 17.58 -2.18 22.34
CA THR A 183 17.38 -3.64 22.35
C THR A 183 17.19 -4.24 20.95
N ASN A 184 17.07 -3.40 19.91
CA ASN A 184 16.77 -3.81 18.53
C ASN A 184 15.59 -4.81 18.44
N GLN A 185 14.69 -4.76 19.43
CA GLN A 185 13.53 -5.65 19.51
C GLN A 185 12.54 -5.27 18.42
N MET A 186 12.17 -6.27 17.64
CA MET A 186 11.19 -6.16 16.56
C MET A 186 9.79 -6.27 17.16
N ILE A 187 9.01 -5.19 17.03
CA ILE A 187 7.62 -5.10 17.46
C ILE A 187 6.74 -5.26 16.23
N THR A 188 5.61 -5.94 16.38
CA THR A 188 4.68 -6.25 15.28
C THR A 188 3.38 -5.47 15.46
N MET A 189 2.82 -4.95 14.37
CA MET A 189 1.69 -4.01 14.42
C MET A 189 0.42 -4.60 15.05
N LEU A 190 0.06 -5.83 14.66
CA LEU A 190 -1.16 -6.52 15.11
C LEU A 190 -0.85 -7.72 16.01
N GLY A 191 0.42 -7.96 16.33
CA GLY A 191 0.90 -9.14 17.05
C GLY A 191 1.69 -10.13 16.17
N PRO A 192 2.35 -11.12 16.80
CA PRO A 192 3.34 -11.97 16.15
C PRO A 192 2.78 -12.94 15.11
N ASP A 193 1.52 -13.36 15.27
CA ASP A 193 0.88 -14.35 14.38
C ASP A 193 -0.06 -13.70 13.34
N TRP A 194 -0.24 -12.38 13.41
CA TRP A 194 -1.13 -11.66 12.51
C TRP A 194 -0.42 -11.31 11.22
N LEU A 195 -1.04 -11.71 10.11
CA LEU A 195 -0.64 -11.38 8.76
C LEU A 195 -1.69 -10.47 8.13
N VAL A 196 -1.22 -9.45 7.42
CA VAL A 196 -2.04 -8.52 6.65
C VAL A 196 -2.07 -8.97 5.21
N ASP A 197 -3.27 -9.01 4.63
CA ASP A 197 -3.47 -9.24 3.20
C ASP A 197 -3.07 -7.99 2.42
N VAL A 198 -2.02 -8.11 1.61
CA VAL A 198 -1.48 -7.05 0.76
C VAL A 198 -1.65 -7.37 -0.73
N THR A 199 -2.53 -8.31 -1.07
CA THR A 199 -2.75 -8.77 -2.45
C THR A 199 -3.06 -7.61 -3.39
N GLU A 200 -3.94 -6.68 -2.99
CA GLU A 200 -4.30 -5.50 -3.80
C GLU A 200 -3.11 -4.56 -4.06
N LEU A 201 -2.14 -4.50 -3.14
CA LEU A 201 -0.95 -3.65 -3.28
C LEU A 201 0.06 -4.23 -4.26
N VAL A 202 0.11 -5.57 -4.41
CA VAL A 202 1.13 -6.26 -5.22
C VAL A 202 0.58 -6.96 -6.45
N GLN A 203 -0.73 -6.85 -6.71
CA GLN A 203 -1.41 -7.51 -7.84
C GLN A 203 -0.77 -7.24 -9.21
N ASP A 204 -0.17 -6.06 -9.40
CA ASP A 204 0.52 -5.68 -10.65
C ASP A 204 1.88 -6.38 -10.83
N SER A 205 2.46 -6.87 -9.73
CA SER A 205 3.75 -7.56 -9.71
C SER A 205 3.61 -9.07 -9.86
N LEU A 206 2.43 -9.63 -9.55
CA LEU A 206 2.16 -11.06 -9.63
C LEU A 206 2.20 -11.57 -11.08
N LYS A 207 3.02 -12.60 -11.33
CA LYS A 207 3.20 -13.16 -12.68
C LYS A 207 3.31 -14.67 -12.64
N VAL A 208 2.59 -15.32 -13.56
CA VAL A 208 2.73 -16.74 -13.83
C VAL A 208 3.87 -16.96 -14.83
N LEU A 209 4.79 -17.88 -14.55
CA LEU A 209 5.95 -18.14 -15.42
C LEU A 209 5.58 -18.73 -16.77
N ASP A 210 4.72 -19.75 -16.79
CA ASP A 210 4.23 -20.36 -18.02
C ASP A 210 2.73 -20.03 -18.21
N PRO A 211 2.40 -19.00 -19.02
CA PRO A 211 1.02 -18.60 -19.28
C PRO A 211 0.23 -19.64 -20.08
N ARG A 212 0.90 -20.60 -20.74
CA ARG A 212 0.23 -21.67 -21.48
C ARG A 212 -0.42 -22.67 -20.53
N VAL A 213 0.22 -22.90 -19.38
CA VAL A 213 -0.28 -23.83 -18.35
C VAL A 213 -1.33 -23.16 -17.47
N ALA A 214 -1.08 -21.93 -17.03
CA ALA A 214 -1.99 -21.19 -16.17
C ALA A 214 -1.88 -19.68 -16.38
N GLU A 215 -2.98 -18.97 -16.18
CA GLU A 215 -3.06 -17.52 -16.28
C GLU A 215 -3.66 -16.91 -15.01
N LEU A 216 -3.37 -15.63 -14.78
CA LEU A 216 -3.92 -14.88 -13.65
C LEU A 216 -5.04 -13.96 -14.16
N VAL A 217 -6.29 -14.39 -13.93
CA VAL A 217 -7.52 -13.65 -14.25
C VAL A 217 -7.82 -12.68 -13.11
N ASP A 218 -8.32 -11.49 -13.44
CA ASP A 218 -8.64 -10.42 -12.47
C ASP A 218 -7.48 -10.10 -11.49
N ARG A 219 -6.24 -10.37 -11.93
CA ARG A 219 -4.97 -10.15 -11.19
C ARG A 219 -4.83 -10.88 -9.85
N THR A 220 -5.81 -11.71 -9.47
CA THR A 220 -5.86 -12.38 -8.16
C THR A 220 -6.39 -13.82 -8.24
N VAL A 221 -6.91 -14.25 -9.39
CA VAL A 221 -7.49 -15.58 -9.58
C VAL A 221 -6.66 -16.36 -10.57
N LEU A 222 -6.04 -17.44 -10.10
CA LEU A 222 -5.27 -18.35 -10.94
C LEU A 222 -6.23 -19.33 -11.66
N VAL A 223 -6.11 -19.41 -12.97
CA VAL A 223 -6.90 -20.30 -13.84
C VAL A 223 -5.95 -21.18 -14.63
N ALA A 224 -6.18 -22.50 -14.64
CA ALA A 224 -5.41 -23.42 -15.47
C ALA A 224 -5.99 -23.48 -16.89
N ASN A 225 -5.10 -23.47 -17.87
CA ASN A 225 -5.40 -23.52 -19.30
C ASN A 225 -5.08 -24.91 -19.87
N GLU A 226 -3.94 -25.50 -19.46
CA GLU A 226 -3.48 -26.80 -19.92
C GLU A 226 -2.95 -27.65 -18.77
N LEU A 227 -2.78 -28.95 -19.02
CA LEU A 227 -2.13 -29.84 -18.06
C LEU A 227 -0.64 -29.50 -17.96
N GLY A 228 -0.18 -29.20 -16.76
CA GLY A 228 1.23 -28.92 -16.50
C GLY A 228 1.48 -28.40 -15.10
N THR A 229 2.71 -27.93 -14.88
CA THR A 229 3.12 -27.25 -13.65
C THR A 229 3.67 -25.89 -14.00
N SER A 230 3.22 -24.86 -13.29
CA SER A 230 3.72 -23.49 -13.43
C SER A 230 4.05 -22.91 -12.06
N THR A 231 4.81 -21.82 -12.03
CA THR A 231 5.17 -21.12 -10.79
C THR A 231 4.61 -19.70 -10.84
N LEU A 232 4.04 -19.27 -9.73
CA LEU A 232 3.61 -17.90 -9.50
C LEU A 232 4.74 -17.15 -8.78
N LYS A 233 5.08 -15.97 -9.29
CA LYS A 233 6.08 -15.05 -8.73
C LYS A 233 5.46 -13.72 -8.36
#